data_AF-A0A101VGM3-F1
#
_entry.id   AF-A0A101VGM3-F1
#
_cell.length_a   1.000
_cell.length_b   1.000
_cell.length_c   1.000
_cell.angle_alpha   90.00
_cell.angle_beta   90.00
_cell.angle_gamma   90.00
#
_symmetry.space_group_name_H-M   'P 1'
#
loop_
_entity.id
_entity.type
_entity.pdbx_description
1 polymer ?
#
loop_
_entity_poly.entity_id
_entity_poly.type
_entity_poly.pdbx_seq_one_letter_code
_entity_poly.pdbx_strand_id
1 'polypeptide(L)'
;MSEHDTPQAAAAAAMPRGLFVYMLLYGGMTVLAGVLAYKQVQLPPSDLAVEAGIFAFLTLVVISSTVAQLYGQKIANRIVWWGFVPLGVSALLMQLVLALPPSTEMVAFRPDDLAAFEQVHRSTWRVWLAGPAAYLTSLLLNVWIFSKLRGSGENSTFGLMARGAVASALSQAVDSVIFITLAFYGEFDITNLMIGQVLAKVALSFVLVPFLITGGVALARRLDASAR
;
A
#
# COMPACT_ATOMS: atom_id res chain seq x y z
N MET A 1 43.07 22.03 -24.03
CA MET A 1 42.83 20.62 -23.63
C MET A 1 41.98 20.68 -22.38
N SER A 2 40.88 19.94 -22.39
CA SER A 2 39.68 20.05 -21.57
C SER A 2 39.88 19.84 -20.07
N GLU A 3 39.31 20.72 -19.24
CA GLU A 3 38.88 20.41 -17.87
C GLU A 3 37.75 21.36 -17.46
N HIS A 4 36.59 21.21 -18.13
CA HIS A 4 35.31 21.64 -17.60
C HIS A 4 34.70 20.44 -16.87
N ASP A 5 35.28 20.08 -15.72
CA ASP A 5 34.67 19.09 -14.84
C ASP A 5 33.64 19.77 -13.94
N THR A 6 32.43 19.68 -14.45
CA THR A 6 31.14 20.18 -13.97
C THR A 6 30.88 19.96 -12.47
N PRO A 7 30.94 20.99 -11.60
CA PRO A 7 30.42 20.92 -10.23
C PRO A 7 28.89 20.70 -10.17
N GLN A 8 28.23 20.90 -11.31
CA GLN A 8 26.78 20.82 -11.48
C GLN A 8 26.24 19.38 -11.47
N ALA A 9 27.07 18.36 -11.75
CA ALA A 9 26.64 16.96 -11.74
C ALA A 9 26.49 16.41 -10.32
N ALA A 10 27.30 16.88 -9.36
CA ALA A 10 27.21 16.49 -7.95
C ALA A 10 26.02 17.14 -7.22
N ALA A 11 25.63 18.36 -7.62
CA ALA A 11 24.49 19.09 -7.04
C ALA A 11 23.11 18.54 -7.50
N ALA A 12 23.06 17.85 -8.64
CA ALA A 12 21.83 17.30 -9.22
C ALA A 12 21.29 16.04 -8.48
N ALA A 13 22.06 15.47 -7.55
CA ALA A 13 21.76 14.18 -6.91
C ALA A 13 21.45 14.26 -5.40
N ALA A 14 21.29 15.46 -4.82
CA ALA A 14 20.90 15.58 -3.42
C ALA A 14 19.39 15.33 -3.27
N MET A 15 19.01 14.05 -3.11
CA MET A 15 17.64 13.69 -2.75
C MET A 15 17.27 14.38 -1.42
N PRO A 16 16.14 15.11 -1.34
CA PRO A 16 15.67 15.66 -0.07
C PRO A 16 15.59 14.55 0.98
N ARG A 17 16.07 14.81 2.20
CA ARG A 17 16.12 13.78 3.26
C ARG A 17 14.73 13.25 3.60
N GLY A 18 13.71 14.11 3.56
CA GLY A 18 12.31 13.71 3.73
C GLY A 18 11.86 12.71 2.66
N LEU A 19 12.22 12.94 1.40
CA LEU A 19 11.91 12.00 0.31
C LEU A 19 12.60 10.65 0.51
N PHE A 20 13.89 10.66 0.90
CA PHE A 20 14.65 9.44 1.18
C PHE A 20 14.01 8.61 2.30
N VAL A 21 13.70 9.24 3.44
CA VAL A 21 13.06 8.58 4.59
C VAL A 21 11.70 7.99 4.17
N TYR A 22 10.92 8.75 3.40
CA TYR A 22 9.63 8.26 2.91
C TYR A 22 9.74 7.09 1.95
N MET A 23 10.72 7.09 1.03
CA MET A 23 10.94 5.96 0.14
C MET A 23 11.33 4.69 0.92
N LEU A 24 12.20 4.83 1.92
CA LEU A 24 12.63 3.70 2.76
C LEU A 24 11.46 3.11 3.55
N LEU A 25 10.68 3.97 4.22
CA LEU A 25 9.49 3.55 4.96
C LEU A 25 8.43 2.94 4.04
N TYR A 26 8.22 3.52 2.85
CA TYR A 26 7.27 3.00 1.88
C TYR A 26 7.61 1.57 1.46
N GLY A 27 8.88 1.31 1.12
CA GLY A 27 9.34 -0.04 0.75
C GLY A 27 9.11 -1.05 1.87
N GLY A 28 9.52 -0.72 3.10
CA GLY A 28 9.34 -1.59 4.27
C GLY A 28 7.86 -1.85 4.59
N MET A 29 7.02 -0.82 4.56
CA MET A 29 5.58 -0.95 4.80
C MET A 29 4.89 -1.77 3.72
N THR A 30 5.38 -1.75 2.47
CA THR A 30 4.78 -2.55 1.38
C THR A 30 4.93 -4.05 1.63
N VAL A 31 6.10 -4.50 2.08
CA VAL A 31 6.32 -5.91 2.45
C VAL A 31 5.53 -6.26 3.72
N LEU A 32 5.58 -5.39 4.72
CA LEU A 32 4.89 -5.62 6.00
C LEU A 32 3.36 -5.71 5.82
N ALA A 33 2.78 -4.92 4.92
CA ALA A 33 1.34 -4.99 4.61
C ALA A 33 0.92 -6.41 4.20
N GLY A 34 1.70 -7.06 3.33
CA GLY A 34 1.42 -8.42 2.88
C GLY A 34 1.50 -9.47 3.99
N VAL A 35 2.34 -9.27 5.00
CA VAL A 35 2.44 -10.16 6.17
C VAL A 35 1.29 -9.92 7.14
N LEU A 36 1.01 -8.65 7.45
CA LEU A 36 -0.08 -8.28 8.36
C LEU A 36 -1.44 -8.69 7.82
N ALA A 37 -1.60 -8.71 6.50
CA ALA A 37 -2.83 -9.09 5.84
C ALA A 37 -3.33 -10.49 6.21
N TYR A 38 -2.43 -11.39 6.62
CA TYR A 38 -2.82 -12.72 7.07
C TYR A 38 -3.73 -12.69 8.31
N LYS A 39 -3.61 -11.67 9.15
CA LYS A 39 -4.42 -11.51 10.36
C LYS A 39 -5.68 -10.70 10.08
N GLN A 40 -6.83 -11.25 10.48
CA GLN A 40 -8.10 -10.51 10.54
C GLN A 40 -8.31 -9.96 11.94
N VAL A 41 -8.81 -8.73 12.00
CA VAL A 41 -9.14 -7.98 13.21
C VAL A 41 -10.64 -7.80 13.22
N GLN A 42 -11.30 -8.34 14.23
CA GLN A 42 -12.72 -8.10 14.47
C GLN A 42 -12.93 -6.62 14.85
N LEU A 43 -14.08 -6.06 14.47
CA LEU A 43 -14.52 -4.71 14.83
C LEU A 43 -15.65 -4.79 15.88
N PRO A 44 -15.34 -4.77 17.18
CA PRO A 44 -16.36 -4.78 18.23
C PRO A 44 -17.23 -3.50 18.14
N PRO A 45 -18.55 -3.59 18.36
CA PRO A 45 -19.33 -4.74 18.84
C PRO A 45 -19.91 -5.64 17.72
N SER A 46 -19.50 -5.46 16.46
CA SER A 46 -20.04 -6.23 15.32
C SER A 46 -19.20 -7.47 14.99
N ASP A 47 -19.78 -8.38 14.19
CA ASP A 47 -19.05 -9.52 13.59
C ASP A 47 -18.26 -9.13 12.33
N LEU A 48 -18.22 -7.84 11.99
CA LEU A 48 -17.40 -7.35 10.90
C LEU A 48 -15.92 -7.53 11.23
N ALA A 49 -15.16 -7.93 10.22
CA ALA A 49 -13.72 -8.09 10.33
C ALA A 49 -13.02 -7.22 9.29
N VAL A 50 -11.78 -6.88 9.59
CA VAL A 50 -10.91 -6.09 8.73
C VAL A 50 -9.57 -6.80 8.66
N GLU A 51 -9.01 -6.87 7.46
CA GLU A 51 -7.69 -7.43 7.25
C GLU A 51 -6.63 -6.44 7.75
N ALA A 52 -5.72 -6.90 8.63
CA ALA A 52 -4.84 -6.01 9.39
C ALA A 52 -3.80 -5.28 8.53
N GLY A 53 -3.57 -5.71 7.28
CA GLY A 53 -2.76 -4.96 6.33
C GLY A 53 -3.31 -3.57 6.03
N ILE A 54 -4.57 -3.27 6.36
CA ILE A 54 -5.15 -1.92 6.28
C ILE A 54 -4.30 -0.86 7.01
N PHE A 55 -3.66 -1.19 8.13
CA PHE A 55 -2.87 -0.23 8.91
C PHE A 55 -1.58 0.17 8.18
N ALA A 56 -0.90 -0.80 7.58
CA ALA A 56 0.24 -0.54 6.72
C ALA A 56 -0.21 0.19 5.43
N PHE A 57 -1.34 -0.19 4.85
CA PHE A 57 -1.92 0.48 3.69
C PHE A 57 -2.21 1.96 3.94
N LEU A 58 -2.81 2.32 5.09
CA LEU A 58 -3.03 3.72 5.47
C LEU A 58 -1.72 4.50 5.52
N THR A 59 -0.66 3.88 6.05
CA THR A 59 0.69 4.48 6.07
C THR A 59 1.21 4.72 4.65
N LEU A 60 1.06 3.75 3.74
CA LEU A 60 1.43 3.88 2.33
C LEU A 60 0.66 5.02 1.62
N VAL A 61 -0.64 5.14 1.88
CA VAL A 61 -1.49 6.23 1.36
C VAL A 61 -1.02 7.58 1.87
N VAL A 62 -0.70 7.69 3.16
CA VAL A 62 -0.21 8.93 3.78
C VAL A 62 1.14 9.33 3.19
N ILE A 63 2.08 8.38 3.07
CA ILE A 63 3.41 8.64 2.51
C ILE A 63 3.29 9.08 1.04
N SER A 64 2.58 8.32 0.21
CA SER A 64 2.42 8.64 -1.21
C SER A 64 1.72 9.99 -1.42
N SER A 65 0.71 10.32 -0.62
CA SER A 65 0.02 11.62 -0.65
C SER A 65 0.91 12.76 -0.19
N THR A 66 1.69 12.56 0.87
CA THR A 66 2.67 13.54 1.36
C THR A 66 3.73 13.82 0.30
N VAL A 67 4.24 12.76 -0.35
CA VAL A 67 5.20 12.89 -1.44
C VAL A 67 4.58 13.61 -2.64
N ALA A 68 3.32 13.32 -2.98
CA ALA A 68 2.63 13.99 -4.08
C ALA A 68 2.53 15.51 -3.84
N GLN A 69 2.29 15.93 -2.60
CA GLN A 69 2.19 17.34 -2.23
C GLN A 69 3.55 18.05 -2.18
N LEU A 70 4.59 17.40 -1.66
CA LEU A 70 5.90 18.04 -1.46
C LEU A 70 6.83 17.94 -2.66
N TYR A 71 6.82 16.78 -3.33
CA TYR A 71 7.78 16.44 -4.38
C TYR A 71 7.10 16.17 -5.73
N GLY A 72 5.76 16.22 -5.78
CA GLY A 72 4.96 16.18 -7.00
C GLY A 72 4.40 14.80 -7.35
N GLN A 73 3.29 14.80 -8.10
CA GLN A 73 2.53 13.60 -8.46
C GLN A 73 3.36 12.55 -9.22
N LYS A 74 4.29 12.99 -10.08
CA LYS A 74 5.12 12.08 -10.87
C LYS A 74 6.00 11.21 -9.97
N ILE A 75 6.58 11.78 -8.92
CA ILE A 75 7.43 11.05 -7.97
C ILE A 75 6.57 10.11 -7.13
N ALA A 76 5.44 10.58 -6.62
CA ALA A 76 4.51 9.75 -5.85
C ALA A 76 4.05 8.51 -6.63
N ASN A 77 3.62 8.69 -7.89
CA ASN A 77 3.24 7.56 -8.76
C ASN A 77 4.40 6.59 -8.96
N ARG A 78 5.63 7.10 -9.13
CA ARG A 78 6.82 6.26 -9.27
C ARG A 78 7.07 5.43 -8.02
N ILE A 79 6.94 6.02 -6.83
CA ILE A 79 7.12 5.31 -5.54
C ILE A 79 6.14 4.14 -5.43
N VAL A 80 4.87 4.32 -5.84
CA VAL A 80 3.89 3.22 -5.80
C VAL A 80 4.33 2.06 -6.69
N TRP A 81 4.73 2.35 -7.93
CA TRP A 81 5.25 1.32 -8.84
C TRP A 81 6.52 0.64 -8.32
N TRP A 82 7.44 1.43 -7.75
CA TRP A 82 8.65 0.89 -7.14
C TRP A 82 8.38 0.08 -5.87
N GLY A 83 7.26 0.32 -5.16
CA GLY A 83 6.84 -0.48 -4.01
C GLY A 83 6.56 -1.94 -4.35
N PHE A 84 6.16 -2.24 -5.59
CA PHE A 84 5.99 -3.63 -6.03
C PHE A 84 7.31 -4.40 -6.13
N VAL A 85 8.45 -3.72 -6.26
CA VAL A 85 9.77 -4.37 -6.34
C VAL A 85 10.15 -5.08 -5.04
N PRO A 86 10.22 -4.41 -3.86
CA PRO A 86 10.52 -5.10 -2.61
C PRO A 86 9.46 -6.15 -2.25
N LEU A 87 8.19 -5.93 -2.62
CA LEU A 87 7.14 -6.94 -2.47
C LEU A 87 7.44 -8.19 -3.31
N GLY A 88 7.75 -8.03 -4.60
CA GLY A 88 8.09 -9.16 -5.47
C GLY A 88 9.36 -9.89 -5.04
N VAL A 89 10.42 -9.14 -4.68
CA VAL A 89 11.69 -9.70 -4.21
C VAL A 89 11.49 -10.51 -2.92
N SER A 90 10.76 -9.97 -1.95
CA SER A 90 10.47 -10.70 -0.72
C SER A 90 9.61 -11.95 -1.00
N ALA A 91 8.83 -11.98 -2.08
CA ALA A 91 7.93 -13.08 -2.40
C ALA A 91 8.74 -14.25 -2.92
N LEU A 92 9.63 -13.94 -3.87
CA LEU A 92 10.56 -14.89 -4.44
C LEU A 92 11.49 -15.45 -3.37
N LEU A 93 11.98 -14.59 -2.47
CA LEU A 93 12.81 -15.04 -1.36
C LEU A 93 12.04 -15.96 -0.40
N MET A 94 10.78 -15.63 -0.08
CA MET A 94 9.95 -16.47 0.77
C MET A 94 9.67 -17.84 0.13
N GLN A 95 9.35 -17.86 -1.16
CA GLN A 95 9.16 -19.10 -1.92
C GLN A 95 10.43 -19.95 -1.97
N LEU A 96 11.61 -19.32 -2.12
CA LEU A 96 12.88 -20.01 -2.06
C LEU A 96 13.11 -20.64 -0.69
N VAL A 97 12.85 -19.90 0.39
CA VAL A 97 13.02 -20.39 1.77
C VAL A 97 12.08 -21.57 2.06
N LEU A 98 10.82 -21.50 1.62
CA LEU A 98 9.86 -22.60 1.77
C LEU A 98 10.22 -23.86 0.96
N ALA A 99 10.96 -23.71 -0.13
CA ALA A 99 11.39 -24.84 -0.96
C ALA A 99 12.64 -25.55 -0.41
N LEU A 100 13.38 -24.91 0.51
CA LEU A 100 14.59 -25.50 1.11
C LEU A 100 14.21 -26.46 2.24
N PRO A 101 14.97 -27.56 2.42
CA PRO A 101 14.68 -28.53 3.46
C PRO A 101 14.91 -27.93 4.86
N PRO A 102 14.02 -28.21 5.84
CA PRO A 102 14.23 -27.80 7.22
C PRO A 102 15.42 -28.56 7.84
N SER A 103 16.07 -27.96 8.85
CA SER A 103 17.16 -28.64 9.55
C SER A 103 16.66 -29.81 10.41
N THR A 104 17.53 -30.78 10.69
CA THR A 104 17.22 -31.95 11.52
C THR A 104 16.78 -31.57 12.93
N GLU A 105 17.38 -30.53 13.50
CA GLU A 105 17.05 -30.02 14.84
C GLU A 105 15.67 -29.36 14.85
N MET A 106 15.31 -28.64 13.78
CA MET A 106 13.99 -28.03 13.68
C MET A 106 12.90 -29.10 13.63
N VAL A 107 13.12 -30.16 12.86
CA VAL A 107 12.19 -31.31 12.80
C VAL A 107 12.11 -32.05 14.14
N ALA A 108 13.24 -32.24 14.82
CA ALA A 108 13.30 -33.02 16.06
C ALA A 108 12.76 -32.27 17.29
N PHE A 109 13.01 -30.97 17.39
CA PHE A 109 12.74 -30.19 18.61
C PHE A 109 11.67 -29.11 18.43
N ARG A 110 11.37 -28.70 17.19
CA ARG A 110 10.45 -27.58 16.89
C ARG A 110 9.49 -27.87 15.71
N PRO A 111 8.82 -29.03 15.64
CA PRO A 111 7.96 -29.39 14.52
C PRO A 111 6.72 -28.48 14.38
N ASP A 112 6.15 -28.03 15.50
CA ASP A 112 4.97 -27.14 15.48
C ASP A 112 5.30 -25.75 14.92
N ASP A 113 6.49 -25.22 15.22
CA ASP A 113 6.96 -23.95 14.67
C ASP A 113 7.16 -24.03 13.16
N LEU A 114 7.67 -25.17 12.66
CA LEU A 114 7.83 -25.42 11.23
C LEU A 114 6.46 -25.46 10.53
N ALA A 115 5.50 -26.21 11.10
CA ALA A 115 4.16 -26.30 10.57
C ALA A 115 3.46 -24.93 10.54
N ALA A 116 3.60 -24.13 11.59
CA ALA A 116 3.06 -22.77 11.65
C ALA A 116 3.72 -21.87 10.58
N PHE A 117 5.04 -21.93 10.43
CA PHE A 117 5.76 -21.15 9.41
C PHE A 117 5.27 -21.49 8.00
N GLU A 118 5.16 -22.77 7.65
CA GLU A 118 4.66 -23.19 6.34
C GLU A 118 3.19 -22.81 6.11
N GLN A 119 2.34 -22.95 7.13
CA GLN A 119 0.91 -22.66 7.02
C GLN A 119 0.65 -21.18 6.74
N VAL A 120 1.31 -20.29 7.47
CA VAL A 120 1.17 -18.84 7.28
C VAL A 120 1.67 -18.45 5.88
N HIS A 121 2.85 -18.93 5.49
CA HIS A 121 3.48 -18.49 4.25
C HIS A 121 2.92 -19.16 2.99
N ARG A 122 2.32 -20.36 3.07
CA ARG A 122 1.61 -21.00 1.94
C ARG A 122 0.40 -20.22 1.44
N SER A 123 -0.25 -19.41 2.28
CA SER A 123 -1.35 -18.53 1.87
C SER A 123 -0.87 -17.14 1.45
N THR A 124 0.33 -16.77 1.89
CA THR A 124 0.89 -15.41 1.75
C THR A 124 1.11 -15.02 0.29
N TRP A 125 1.47 -15.96 -0.61
CA TRP A 125 1.61 -15.66 -2.04
C TRP A 125 0.30 -15.16 -2.68
N ARG A 126 -0.87 -15.63 -2.22
CA ARG A 126 -2.19 -15.20 -2.74
C ARG A 126 -2.43 -13.73 -2.44
N VAL A 127 -2.18 -13.34 -1.19
CA VAL A 127 -2.29 -11.95 -0.71
C VAL A 127 -1.36 -11.03 -1.52
N TRP A 128 -0.16 -11.51 -1.82
CA TRP A 128 0.85 -10.71 -2.48
C TRP A 128 0.59 -10.52 -3.97
N LEU A 129 -0.06 -11.49 -4.63
CA LEU A 129 -0.57 -11.33 -6.00
C LEU A 129 -1.87 -10.52 -6.05
N ALA A 130 -2.71 -10.65 -5.02
CA ALA A 130 -3.96 -9.90 -4.90
C ALA A 130 -3.71 -8.39 -4.86
N GLY A 131 -2.68 -7.92 -4.15
CA GLY A 131 -2.33 -6.50 -4.03
C GLY A 131 -2.13 -5.79 -5.38
N PRO A 132 -1.16 -6.20 -6.21
CA PRO A 132 -0.93 -5.61 -7.54
C PRO A 132 -2.15 -5.71 -8.46
N ALA A 133 -2.86 -6.84 -8.44
CA ALA A 133 -4.04 -7.05 -9.27
C ALA A 133 -5.19 -6.10 -8.88
N ALA A 134 -5.46 -5.98 -7.59
CA ALA A 134 -6.46 -5.06 -7.03
C ALA A 134 -6.08 -3.61 -7.33
N TYR A 135 -4.83 -3.22 -7.07
CA TYR A 135 -4.32 -1.88 -7.33
C TYR A 135 -4.46 -1.47 -8.80
N LEU A 136 -4.03 -2.33 -9.73
CA LEU A 136 -4.08 -2.02 -11.16
C LEU A 136 -5.53 -1.88 -11.65
N THR A 137 -6.40 -2.80 -11.23
CA THR A 137 -7.82 -2.77 -11.60
C THR A 137 -8.52 -1.53 -11.04
N SER A 138 -8.25 -1.23 -9.76
CA SER A 138 -8.77 -0.07 -9.06
C SER A 138 -8.33 1.24 -9.70
N LEU A 139 -7.06 1.35 -10.09
CA LEU A 139 -6.52 2.52 -10.77
C LEU A 139 -7.21 2.78 -12.12
N LEU A 140 -7.33 1.72 -12.94
CA LEU A 140 -8.02 1.81 -14.24
C LEU A 140 -9.50 2.19 -14.06
N LEU A 141 -10.15 1.57 -13.08
CA LEU A 141 -11.55 1.86 -12.77
C LEU A 141 -11.74 3.30 -12.30
N ASN A 142 -10.88 3.81 -11.42
CA ASN A 142 -10.96 5.20 -10.96
C ASN A 142 -10.91 6.20 -12.12
N VAL A 143 -9.96 6.01 -13.05
CA VAL A 143 -9.81 6.87 -14.23
C VAL A 143 -11.03 6.75 -15.16
N TRP A 144 -11.56 5.53 -15.35
CA TRP A 144 -12.74 5.30 -16.16
C TRP A 144 -13.99 5.94 -15.55
N ILE A 145 -14.24 5.75 -14.24
CA ILE A 145 -15.38 6.36 -13.54
C ILE A 145 -15.26 7.88 -13.59
N PHE A 146 -14.09 8.43 -13.29
CA PHE A 146 -13.88 9.88 -13.32
C PHE A 146 -14.15 10.46 -14.71
N SER A 147 -13.63 9.84 -15.77
CA SER A 147 -13.85 10.32 -17.15
C SER A 147 -15.32 10.23 -17.57
N LYS A 148 -16.05 9.18 -17.17
CA LYS A 148 -17.49 9.02 -17.42
C LYS A 148 -18.33 10.03 -16.64
N LEU A 149 -17.95 10.32 -15.39
CA LEU A 149 -18.62 11.33 -14.55
C LEU A 149 -18.29 12.76 -14.99
N ARG A 150 -17.19 12.98 -15.73
CA ARG A 150 -16.79 14.27 -16.29
C ARG A 150 -17.62 14.72 -17.50
N GLY A 151 -18.79 14.12 -17.76
CA GLY A 151 -19.66 14.46 -18.90
C GLY A 151 -19.80 15.96 -19.17
N SER A 152 -20.15 16.32 -20.41
CA SER A 152 -20.00 17.61 -21.11
C SER A 152 -20.54 18.91 -20.44
N GLY A 153 -21.02 18.85 -19.20
CA GLY A 153 -21.62 19.96 -18.48
C GLY A 153 -20.64 20.76 -17.61
N GLU A 154 -20.99 22.04 -17.46
CA GLU A 154 -20.30 23.15 -16.80
C GLU A 154 -19.50 22.79 -15.53
N ASN A 155 -18.22 23.18 -15.53
CA ASN A 155 -17.21 22.84 -14.52
C ASN A 155 -17.36 23.67 -13.24
N SER A 156 -18.38 23.38 -12.42
CA SER A 156 -18.35 23.85 -11.03
C SER A 156 -17.31 23.05 -10.24
N THR A 157 -16.40 23.75 -9.53
CA THR A 157 -15.36 23.17 -8.67
C THR A 157 -15.94 22.17 -7.67
N PHE A 158 -17.14 22.43 -7.14
CA PHE A 158 -17.84 21.54 -6.22
C PHE A 158 -18.29 20.23 -6.90
N GLY A 159 -18.80 20.32 -8.13
CA GLY A 159 -19.19 19.15 -8.92
C GLY A 159 -18.00 18.25 -9.26
N LEU A 160 -16.83 18.84 -9.56
CA LEU A 160 -15.59 18.08 -9.80
C LEU A 160 -15.11 17.34 -8.54
N MET A 161 -15.18 17.99 -7.37
CA MET A 161 -14.81 17.37 -6.09
C MET A 161 -15.75 16.22 -5.71
N ALA A 162 -17.06 16.42 -5.84
CA ALA A 162 -18.04 15.37 -5.54
C ALA A 162 -17.86 14.14 -6.44
N ARG A 163 -17.65 14.35 -7.75
CA ARG A 163 -17.40 13.27 -8.71
C ARG A 163 -16.09 12.53 -8.42
N GLY A 164 -15.04 13.25 -8.03
CA GLY A 164 -13.76 12.67 -7.62
C GLY A 164 -13.89 11.80 -6.36
N ALA A 165 -14.66 12.28 -5.37
CA ALA A 165 -14.92 11.52 -4.15
C ALA A 165 -15.71 10.23 -4.43
N VAL A 166 -16.74 10.29 -5.28
CA VAL A 166 -17.52 9.12 -5.70
C VAL A 166 -16.65 8.12 -6.47
N ALA A 167 -15.84 8.60 -7.43
CA ALA A 167 -14.93 7.75 -8.19
C ALA A 167 -13.93 7.03 -7.27
N SER A 168 -13.37 7.75 -6.30
CA SER A 168 -12.44 7.18 -5.33
C SER A 168 -13.10 6.16 -4.41
N ALA A 169 -14.29 6.46 -3.87
CA ALA A 169 -14.99 5.53 -2.98
C ALA A 169 -15.35 4.22 -3.71
N LEU A 170 -15.85 4.32 -4.94
CA LEU A 170 -16.16 3.14 -5.77
C LEU A 170 -14.91 2.34 -6.12
N SER A 171 -13.83 3.01 -6.51
CA SER A 171 -12.55 2.39 -6.81
C SER A 171 -11.98 1.65 -5.59
N GLN A 172 -12.05 2.24 -4.38
CA GLN A 172 -11.61 1.59 -3.15
C GLN A 172 -12.49 0.40 -2.74
N ALA A 173 -13.80 0.47 -3.00
CA ALA A 173 -14.70 -0.65 -2.77
C ALA A 173 -14.34 -1.82 -3.68
N VAL A 174 -14.17 -1.58 -4.98
CA VAL A 174 -13.78 -2.62 -5.95
C VAL A 174 -12.38 -3.17 -5.67
N ASP A 175 -11.42 -2.31 -5.30
CA ASP A 175 -10.09 -2.72 -4.83
C ASP A 175 -10.20 -3.76 -3.71
N SER A 176 -11.02 -3.48 -2.70
CA SER A 176 -11.18 -4.36 -1.54
C SER A 176 -11.88 -5.67 -1.90
N VAL A 177 -12.90 -5.61 -2.77
CA VAL A 177 -13.59 -6.80 -3.28
C VAL A 177 -12.61 -7.70 -4.02
N ILE A 178 -11.83 -7.15 -4.96
CA ILE A 178 -10.85 -7.93 -5.73
C ILE A 178 -9.78 -8.49 -4.79
N PHE A 179 -9.23 -7.65 -3.91
CA PHE A 179 -8.19 -8.04 -2.99
C PHE A 179 -8.63 -9.20 -2.08
N ILE A 180 -9.76 -9.05 -1.37
CA ILE A 180 -10.25 -10.06 -0.43
C ILE A 180 -10.63 -11.33 -1.17
N THR A 181 -11.25 -11.22 -2.34
CA THR A 181 -11.60 -12.39 -3.15
C THR A 181 -10.34 -13.15 -3.55
N LEU A 182 -9.34 -12.50 -4.15
CA LEU A 182 -8.11 -13.20 -4.55
C LEU A 182 -7.33 -13.77 -3.36
N ALA A 183 -7.27 -13.02 -2.25
CA ALA A 183 -6.53 -13.41 -1.06
C ALA A 183 -7.18 -14.58 -0.29
N PHE A 184 -8.51 -14.57 -0.10
CA PHE A 184 -9.19 -15.46 0.87
C PHE A 184 -10.32 -16.32 0.29
N TYR A 185 -10.64 -16.21 -1.00
CA TYR A 185 -11.70 -17.04 -1.58
C TYR A 185 -11.41 -18.54 -1.42
N GLY A 186 -12.42 -19.30 -0.97
CA GLY A 186 -12.30 -20.73 -0.71
C GLY A 186 -11.66 -21.12 0.62
N GLU A 187 -11.21 -20.15 1.44
CA GLU A 187 -10.66 -20.43 2.78
C GLU A 187 -11.74 -20.40 3.87
N PHE A 188 -12.59 -19.35 3.86
CA PHE A 188 -13.69 -19.16 4.82
C PHE A 188 -14.73 -18.17 4.25
N ASP A 189 -15.81 -17.89 4.99
CA ASP A 189 -16.80 -16.88 4.59
C ASP A 189 -16.21 -15.46 4.63
N ILE A 190 -16.01 -14.88 3.45
CA ILE A 190 -15.41 -13.56 3.26
C ILE A 190 -16.41 -12.41 3.39
N THR A 191 -17.70 -12.67 3.59
CA THR A 191 -18.76 -11.63 3.53
C THR A 191 -18.54 -10.54 4.58
N ASN A 192 -18.39 -10.93 5.86
CA ASN A 192 -18.17 -9.99 6.95
C ASN A 192 -16.82 -9.26 6.84
N LEU A 193 -15.80 -9.95 6.31
CA LEU A 193 -14.49 -9.36 6.05
C LEU A 193 -14.57 -8.31 4.94
N MET A 194 -15.31 -8.59 3.87
CA MET A 194 -15.47 -7.69 2.72
C MET A 194 -16.25 -6.44 3.09
N ILE A 195 -17.38 -6.60 3.80
CA ILE A 195 -18.17 -5.46 4.29
C ILE A 195 -17.34 -4.63 5.27
N GLY A 196 -16.70 -5.28 6.24
CA GLY A 196 -15.87 -4.61 7.24
C GLY A 196 -14.71 -3.85 6.60
N GLN A 197 -13.99 -4.45 5.65
CA GLN A 197 -12.86 -3.82 4.96
C GLN A 197 -13.28 -2.58 4.15
N VAL A 198 -14.37 -2.67 3.38
CA VAL A 198 -14.85 -1.53 2.57
C VAL A 198 -15.26 -0.39 3.48
N LEU A 199 -16.05 -0.67 4.53
CA LEU A 199 -16.48 0.35 5.49
C LEU A 199 -15.30 0.97 6.22
N ALA A 200 -14.37 0.15 6.71
CA ALA A 200 -13.19 0.63 7.43
C ALA A 200 -12.28 1.47 6.54
N LYS A 201 -11.97 1.03 5.31
CA LYS A 201 -11.14 1.83 4.39
C LYS A 201 -11.76 3.18 4.11
N VAL A 202 -13.05 3.22 3.78
CA VAL A 202 -13.76 4.47 3.51
C VAL A 202 -13.76 5.38 4.74
N ALA A 203 -14.17 4.86 5.90
CA ALA A 203 -14.23 5.63 7.14
C ALA A 203 -12.85 6.16 7.57
N LEU A 204 -11.83 5.30 7.60
CA LEU A 204 -10.47 5.68 7.99
C LEU A 204 -9.85 6.64 6.97
N SER A 205 -10.15 6.49 5.67
CA SER A 205 -9.70 7.43 4.64
C SER A 205 -10.33 8.81 4.79
N PHE A 206 -11.58 8.92 5.20
CA PHE A 206 -12.20 10.22 5.42
C PHE A 206 -11.74 10.87 6.73
N VAL A 207 -11.58 10.07 7.79
CA VAL A 207 -11.26 10.59 9.12
C VAL A 207 -9.76 10.76 9.32
N LEU A 208 -8.96 9.69 9.18
CA LEU A 208 -7.55 9.70 9.61
C LEU A 208 -6.60 10.27 8.56
N VAL A 209 -6.82 9.97 7.28
CA VAL A 209 -5.86 10.32 6.21
C VAL A 209 -5.59 11.83 6.13
N PRO A 210 -6.58 12.75 6.22
CA PRO A 210 -6.29 14.18 6.22
C PRO A 210 -5.32 14.59 7.35
N PHE A 211 -5.56 14.13 8.58
CA PHE A 211 -4.68 14.44 9.72
C PHE A 211 -3.29 13.85 9.54
N LEU A 212 -3.20 12.58 9.15
CA LEU A 212 -1.92 11.90 8.97
C LEU A 212 -1.08 12.55 7.86
N ILE A 213 -1.71 13.01 6.77
CA ILE A 213 -1.02 13.76 5.71
C ILE A 213 -0.49 15.10 6.24
N THR A 214 -1.28 15.86 7.01
CA THR A 214 -0.79 17.13 7.58
C THR A 214 0.43 16.90 8.48
N GLY A 215 0.41 15.85 9.30
CA GLY A 215 1.55 15.44 10.12
C GLY A 215 2.76 15.00 9.28
N GLY A 216 2.55 14.22 8.23
CA GLY A 216 3.59 13.79 7.30
C GLY A 216 4.25 14.98 6.59
N VAL A 217 3.46 15.94 6.11
CA VAL A 217 3.99 17.16 5.50
C VAL A 217 4.86 17.94 6.48
N ALA A 218 4.39 18.12 7.72
CA ALA A 218 5.16 18.79 8.77
C ALA A 218 6.47 18.07 9.07
N LEU A 219 6.44 16.74 9.18
CA LEU A 219 7.63 15.93 9.45
C LEU A 219 8.68 16.05 8.33
N ALA A 220 8.28 15.91 7.07
CA ALA A 220 9.23 16.02 5.96
C ALA A 220 9.87 17.40 5.88
N ARG A 221 9.09 18.47 6.07
CA ARG A 221 9.64 19.83 6.12
C ARG A 221 10.68 20.00 7.23
N ARG A 222 10.46 19.39 8.40
CA ARG A 222 11.45 19.39 9.50
C ARG A 222 12.72 18.62 9.14
N LEU A 223 12.58 17.46 8.49
CA LEU A 223 13.71 16.65 8.04
C LEU A 223 14.54 17.36 6.97
N ASP A 224 13.88 18.01 6.02
CA ASP A 224 14.53 18.78 4.96
C ASP A 224 15.16 20.07 5.49
N ALA A 225 14.56 20.70 6.51
CA ALA A 225 15.14 21.89 7.18
C ALA A 225 16.39 21.54 8.01
N SER A 226 16.43 20.37 8.65
CA SER A 226 17.59 19.88 9.41
C SER A 226 18.74 19.40 8.50
N ALA A 227 18.53 19.43 7.18
CA ALA A 227 19.48 19.00 6.16
C ALA A 227 20.24 20.12 5.46
N ARG A 228 19.82 21.35 5.71
CA ARG A 228 20.49 22.58 5.27
C ARG A 228 21.38 23.09 6.40
#